data_AF-A0A816ECA6-F1
#
_entry.id   AF-A0A816ECA6-F1
#
_cell.length_a   1.000
_cell.length_b   1.000
_cell.length_c   1.000
_cell.angle_alpha   90.00
_cell.angle_beta   90.00
_cell.angle_gamma   90.00
#
_symmetry.space_group_name_H-M   'P 1'
#
loop_
_entity.id
_entity.type
_entity.pdbx_description
1 polymer ?
#
loop_
_entity_poly.entity_id
_entity_poly.type
_entity_poly.pdbx_seq_one_letter_code
_entity_poly.pdbx_strand_id
1 'polypeptide(L)'
;VKLGNRFLSGSEGCQAIADTGTSLIIGYTGFVNAIHKAIGAKYSSAVGSYVVPCSKVPALPSLTFTVSGRPLSLLASHYIYKAISSKKVTYCISSLSGDDSNQDEDGNILWTLGMYN
;
A
#
# COMPACT_ATOMS: atom_id res chain seq x y z
N VAL A 1 5.84 1.29 -10.12
CA VAL A 1 5.31 0.35 -9.07
C VAL A 1 4.54 -0.81 -9.72
N LYS A 2 4.63 -2.03 -9.19
CA LYS A 2 3.92 -3.24 -9.69
C LYS A 2 3.16 -3.98 -8.59
N LEU A 3 2.00 -4.54 -8.92
CA LEU A 3 1.29 -5.51 -8.09
C LEU A 3 1.28 -6.87 -8.80
N GLY A 4 2.03 -7.83 -8.27
CA GLY A 4 2.40 -9.03 -9.01
C GLY A 4 3.07 -8.64 -10.34
N ASN A 5 2.50 -9.09 -11.45
CA ASN A 5 3.00 -8.77 -12.80
C ASN A 5 2.38 -7.51 -13.42
N ARG A 6 1.43 -6.85 -12.74
CA ARG A 6 0.71 -5.69 -13.28
C ARG A 6 1.42 -4.39 -12.91
N PHE A 7 1.74 -3.56 -13.90
CA PHE A 7 2.24 -2.20 -13.68
C PHE A 7 1.12 -1.28 -13.19
N LEU A 8 1.44 -0.43 -12.21
CA LEU A 8 0.48 0.49 -11.58
C LEU A 8 0.80 1.95 -11.82
N SER A 9 2.06 2.38 -11.66
CA SER A 9 2.46 3.74 -12.06
C SER A 9 2.95 3.74 -13.52
N GLY A 10 2.72 4.84 -14.23
CA GLY A 10 3.02 5.00 -15.65
C GLY A 10 4.49 4.80 -16.00
N SER A 11 4.77 4.72 -17.31
CA SER A 11 6.10 4.44 -17.87
C SER A 11 7.15 5.53 -17.60
N GLU A 12 6.73 6.72 -17.20
CA GLU A 12 7.61 7.88 -16.97
C GLU A 12 8.32 7.86 -15.61
N GLY A 13 8.09 6.83 -14.80
CA GLY A 13 8.64 6.74 -13.45
C GLY A 13 7.86 7.61 -12.46
N CYS A 14 8.34 7.65 -11.21
CA CYS A 14 7.79 8.47 -10.14
C CYS A 14 8.88 8.70 -9.09
N GLN A 15 8.70 9.72 -8.25
CA GLN A 15 9.55 9.89 -7.09
C GLN A 15 9.11 8.96 -5.96
N ALA A 16 10.04 8.62 -5.07
CA ALA A 16 9.75 7.92 -3.84
C ALA A 16 10.68 8.38 -2.71
N ILE A 17 10.12 8.61 -1.52
CA ILE A 17 10.87 8.90 -0.30
C ILE A 17 10.75 7.73 0.67
N ALA A 18 11.86 7.37 1.32
CA ALA A 18 11.84 6.45 2.46
C ALA A 18 11.68 7.28 3.73
N ASP A 19 10.57 7.12 4.44
CA ASP A 19 10.21 7.98 5.56
C ASP A 19 9.91 7.14 6.80
N THR A 20 10.87 7.06 7.71
CA THR A 20 10.73 6.33 8.98
C THR A 20 9.76 7.01 9.96
N GLY A 21 9.37 8.27 9.71
CA GLY A 21 8.38 9.00 10.50
C GLY A 21 6.93 8.68 10.13
N THR A 22 6.70 8.00 9.00
CA THR A 22 5.38 7.67 8.49
C THR A 22 5.09 6.17 8.65
N SER A 23 3.91 5.82 9.17
CA SER A 23 3.52 4.41 9.39
C SER A 23 2.93 3.70 8.17
N LEU A 24 2.54 4.45 7.13
CA LEU A 24 1.81 3.96 5.96
C LEU A 24 2.64 4.10 4.68
N ILE A 25 2.34 3.25 3.69
CA ILE A 25 2.79 3.46 2.33
C ILE A 25 1.77 4.38 1.66
N ILE A 26 2.19 5.59 1.32
CA ILE A 26 1.33 6.62 0.76
C ILE A 26 1.63 6.77 -0.73
N GLY A 27 0.59 6.84 -1.54
CA GLY A 27 0.70 7.16 -2.96
C GLY A 27 -0.58 7.79 -3.47
N TYR A 28 -0.57 8.18 -4.74
CA TYR A 28 -1.73 8.82 -5.36
C TYR A 28 -2.99 7.94 -5.27
N THR A 29 -4.14 8.56 -5.00
CA THR A 29 -5.40 7.86 -4.69
C THR A 29 -5.81 6.90 -5.79
N GLY A 30 -5.61 7.28 -7.06
CA GLY A 30 -5.89 6.42 -8.20
C GLY A 30 -5.13 5.08 -8.18
N PHE A 31 -3.84 5.10 -7.84
CA PHE A 31 -3.02 3.89 -7.79
C PHE A 31 -3.35 3.02 -6.58
N VAL A 32 -3.55 3.65 -5.42
CA VAL A 32 -3.88 2.94 -4.17
C VAL A 32 -5.25 2.27 -4.28
N ASN A 33 -6.25 2.95 -4.84
CA ASN A 33 -7.56 2.37 -5.12
C ASN A 33 -7.47 1.20 -6.10
N ALA A 34 -6.61 1.29 -7.12
CA ALA A 34 -6.38 0.19 -8.04
C ALA A 34 -5.77 -1.04 -7.32
N ILE A 35 -4.85 -0.83 -6.38
CA ILE A 35 -4.29 -1.90 -5.54
C ILE A 35 -5.39 -2.51 -4.66
N HIS A 36 -6.11 -1.70 -3.90
CA HIS A 36 -7.18 -2.15 -3.01
C HIS A 36 -8.23 -2.97 -3.76
N LYS A 37 -8.66 -2.51 -4.94
CA LYS A 37 -9.58 -3.24 -5.81
C LYS A 37 -9.00 -4.59 -6.25
N ALA A 38 -7.73 -4.62 -6.66
CA ALA A 38 -7.08 -5.83 -7.14
C ALA A 38 -6.88 -6.90 -6.05
N ILE A 39 -6.61 -6.49 -4.80
CA ILE A 39 -6.47 -7.42 -3.67
C ILE A 39 -7.81 -7.75 -2.99
N GLY A 40 -8.92 -7.18 -3.47
CA GLY A 40 -10.25 -7.36 -2.89
C GLY A 40 -10.42 -6.71 -1.52
N ALA A 41 -9.66 -5.67 -1.22
CA ALA A 41 -9.80 -4.90 0.00
C ALA A 41 -11.10 -4.08 -0.03
N LYS A 42 -11.73 -3.93 1.14
CA LYS A 42 -12.94 -3.13 1.32
C LYS A 42 -12.75 -2.17 2.48
N TYR A 43 -13.25 -0.95 2.33
CA TYR A 43 -13.24 0.00 3.44
C TYR A 43 -14.13 -0.50 4.58
N SER A 44 -13.59 -0.50 5.79
CA SER A 44 -14.30 -0.86 7.02
C SER A 44 -14.46 0.39 7.87
N SER A 45 -15.68 0.89 8.02
CA SER A 45 -15.98 2.03 8.89
C SER A 45 -15.67 1.75 10.36
N ALA A 46 -15.75 0.48 10.79
CA ALA A 46 -15.40 0.08 12.15
C ALA A 46 -13.88 0.19 12.45
N VAL A 47 -13.04 0.15 11.42
CA VAL A 47 -11.57 0.24 11.52
C VAL A 47 -11.05 1.60 11.04
N GLY A 48 -11.80 2.29 10.18
CA GLY A 48 -11.37 3.52 9.52
C GLY A 48 -10.35 3.30 8.41
N SER A 49 -10.25 2.07 7.88
CA SER A 49 -9.26 1.71 6.85
C SER A 49 -9.74 0.54 5.99
N TYR A 50 -8.98 0.25 4.93
CA TYR A 50 -9.23 -0.88 4.03
C TYR A 50 -8.77 -2.19 4.65
N VAL A 51 -9.64 -3.20 4.60
CA VAL A 51 -9.39 -4.53 5.16
C VAL A 51 -9.57 -5.62 4.11
N VAL A 52 -8.83 -6.72 4.27
CA VAL A 52 -8.97 -7.95 3.48
C VAL A 52 -9.32 -9.12 4.40
N PRO A 53 -9.96 -10.20 3.91
CA PRO A 53 -10.09 -11.42 4.67
C PRO A 53 -8.72 -11.99 5.04
N CYS A 54 -8.46 -12.19 6.33
CA CYS A 54 -7.14 -12.64 6.81
C CYS A 54 -6.68 -13.97 6.21
N SER A 55 -7.62 -14.87 5.88
CA SER A 55 -7.33 -16.14 5.21
C SER A 55 -6.81 -15.98 3.78
N LYS A 56 -7.06 -14.84 3.13
CA LYS A 56 -6.60 -14.57 1.76
C LYS A 56 -5.20 -13.96 1.71
N VAL A 57 -4.69 -13.40 2.80
CA VAL A 57 -3.40 -12.69 2.84
C VAL A 57 -2.25 -13.52 2.25
N PRO A 58 -2.09 -14.83 2.57
CA PRO A 58 -1.00 -15.62 2.00
C PRO A 58 -1.03 -15.76 0.46
N ALA A 59 -2.19 -15.56 -0.16
CA ALA A 59 -2.39 -15.67 -1.61
C ALA A 59 -2.39 -14.32 -2.34
N LEU A 60 -2.25 -13.20 -1.60
CA LEU A 60 -2.22 -11.88 -2.23
C LEU A 60 -0.89 -11.64 -2.98
N PRO A 61 -0.92 -10.91 -4.10
CA PRO A 61 0.28 -10.62 -4.88
C PRO A 61 1.27 -9.75 -4.10
N SER A 62 2.55 -9.84 -4.44
CA SER A 62 3.57 -8.94 -3.89
C SER A 62 3.45 -7.53 -4.51
N LEU A 63 3.73 -6.50 -3.71
CA LEU A 63 3.84 -5.12 -4.18
C LEU A 63 5.33 -4.80 -4.39
N THR A 64 5.72 -4.41 -5.60
CA THR A 64 7.13 -4.18 -5.94
C THR A 64 7.37 -2.74 -6.37
N PHE A 65 8.29 -2.10 -5.68
CA PHE A 65 8.87 -0.81 -6.06
C PHE A 65 10.20 -1.07 -6.77
N THR A 66 10.48 -0.36 -7.85
CA THR A 66 11.78 -0.47 -8.53
C THR A 66 12.51 0.85 -8.32
N VAL A 67 13.58 0.81 -7.52
CA VAL A 67 14.37 1.99 -7.14
C VAL A 67 15.76 1.83 -7.74
N SER A 68 16.16 2.76 -8.60
CA SER A 68 17.45 2.72 -9.30
C SER A 68 17.73 1.37 -9.99
N GLY A 69 16.71 0.81 -10.65
CA GLY A 69 16.77 -0.49 -11.33
C GLY A 69 16.73 -1.72 -10.41
N ARG A 70 16.75 -1.54 -9.09
CA ARG A 70 16.69 -2.63 -8.11
C ARG A 70 15.26 -2.84 -7.61
N PRO A 71 14.72 -4.08 -7.66
CA PRO A 71 13.40 -4.36 -7.12
C PRO A 71 13.42 -4.46 -5.60
N LEU A 72 12.52 -3.71 -4.95
CA LEU A 72 12.12 -3.84 -3.56
C LEU A 72 10.71 -4.46 -3.52
N SER A 73 10.64 -5.76 -3.26
CA SER A 73 9.38 -6.51 -3.24
C SER A 73 8.88 -6.71 -1.82
N LEU A 74 7.66 -6.25 -1.57
CA LEU A 74 6.91 -6.43 -0.34
C LEU A 74 5.96 -7.61 -0.50
N LEU A 75 6.11 -8.62 0.35
CA LEU A 75 5.11 -9.68 0.49
C LEU A 75 3.80 -9.08 1.01
N ALA A 76 2.69 -9.80 0.81
CA ALA A 76 1.39 -9.41 1.35
C ALA A 76 1.42 -9.12 2.85
N SER A 77 2.18 -9.91 3.62
CA SER A 77 2.37 -9.71 5.07
C SER A 77 3.11 -8.43 5.43
N HIS A 78 3.80 -7.77 4.49
CA HIS A 78 4.51 -6.52 4.74
C HIS A 78 3.64 -5.28 4.48
N TYR A 79 2.60 -5.39 3.64
CA TYR A 79 1.67 -4.27 3.38
C TYR A 79 0.24 -4.52 3.92
N ILE A 80 0.01 -5.67 4.56
CA ILE A 80 -1.19 -6.00 5.32
C ILE A 80 -0.78 -6.37 6.74
N TYR A 81 -1.16 -5.56 7.72
CA TYR A 81 -0.88 -5.84 9.13
C TYR A 81 -2.10 -6.44 9.84
N LYS A 82 -1.86 -7.24 10.88
CA LYS A 82 -2.91 -7.87 11.69
C LYS A 82 -3.15 -7.08 12.96
N ALA A 83 -4.40 -6.70 13.22
CA ALA A 83 -4.81 -6.06 14.46
C ALA A 83 -5.95 -6.85 15.12
N ILE A 84 -5.95 -6.94 16.44
CA ILE A 84 -7.00 -7.61 17.21
C ILE A 84 -7.74 -6.53 18.00
N SER A 85 -9.05 -6.41 17.78
CA SER A 85 -9.88 -5.47 18.54
C SER A 85 -10.11 -5.95 19.98
N SER A 86 -10.61 -5.05 20.84
CA SER A 86 -11.01 -5.37 22.22
C SER A 86 -12.04 -6.51 22.32
N LYS A 87 -12.86 -6.71 21.28
CA LYS A 87 -13.83 -7.81 21.18
C LYS A 87 -13.23 -9.11 20.61
N LYS A 88 -11.89 -9.22 20.54
CA LYS A 88 -11.14 -10.36 19.99
C LYS A 88 -11.39 -10.64 18.50
N VAL A 89 -11.94 -9.68 17.75
CA VAL A 89 -12.05 -9.78 16.30
C VAL A 89 -10.72 -9.40 15.67
N THR A 90 -10.18 -10.28 14.81
CA THR A 90 -8.96 -10.02 14.05
C THR A 90 -9.29 -9.33 12.73
N TYR A 91 -8.59 -8.23 12.45
CA TYR A 91 -8.63 -7.49 11.20
C TYR A 91 -7.27 -7.61 10.50
N CYS A 92 -7.30 -7.78 9.18
CA CYS A 92 -6.13 -7.68 8.32
C CYS A 92 -6.26 -6.40 7.51
N ILE A 93 -5.49 -5.40 7.92
CA ILE A 93 -5.64 -4.00 7.53
C ILE A 93 -4.54 -3.64 6.54
N SER A 94 -4.89 -2.95 5.47
CA SER A 94 -3.92 -2.44 4.51
C SER A 94 -3.16 -1.26 5.09
N SER A 95 -1.84 -1.26 4.95
CA SER A 95 -0.99 -0.11 5.27
C SER A 95 -0.86 0.89 4.11
N LEU A 96 -1.69 0.76 3.07
CA LEU A 96 -1.68 1.65 1.91
C LEU A 96 -2.70 2.78 2.10
N SER A 97 -2.28 4.02 1.88
CA SER A 97 -3.14 5.21 1.91
C SER A 97 -3.06 6.00 0.61
N GLY A 98 -4.23 6.40 0.10
CA GLY A 98 -4.35 7.29 -1.05
C GLY A 98 -4.31 8.74 -0.61
N ASP A 99 -3.41 9.53 -1.17
CA ASP A 99 -3.33 10.97 -0.93
C ASP A 99 -2.89 11.69 -2.21
N ASP A 100 -3.78 12.51 -2.77
CA ASP A 100 -3.51 13.26 -4.00
C ASP A 100 -2.66 14.51 -3.76
N SER A 101 -2.50 14.93 -2.50
CA SER A 101 -1.56 15.99 -2.11
C SER A 101 -0.14 15.48 -1.93
N ASN A 102 0.08 14.16 -1.93
CA ASN A 102 1.40 13.54 -1.86
C ASN A 102 2.11 13.63 -3.22
N GLN A 103 2.65 14.80 -3.50
CA GLN A 103 3.34 15.16 -4.74
C GLN A 103 4.71 15.79 -4.40
N ASP A 104 5.62 15.82 -5.36
CA ASP A 104 6.87 16.57 -5.21
C ASP A 104 6.65 18.09 -5.41
N GLU A 105 7.71 18.89 -5.30
CA GLU A 105 7.65 20.35 -5.44
C GLU A 105 7.13 20.83 -6.82
N ASP A 106 7.22 19.96 -7.83
CA ASP A 106 6.78 20.22 -9.21
C ASP A 106 5.38 19.64 -9.50
N GLY A 107 4.75 18.98 -8.53
CA GLY A 107 3.44 18.35 -8.67
C GLY A 107 3.47 16.94 -9.29
N ASN A 108 4.64 16.32 -9.40
CA ASN A 108 4.75 14.95 -9.91
C ASN A 108 4.36 13.92 -8.85
N ILE A 109 4.05 12.71 -9.31
CA ILE A 109 3.67 11.58 -8.45
C ILE A 109 4.82 11.25 -7.49
N LEU A 110 4.51 11.30 -6.20
CA LEU A 110 5.39 10.88 -5.11
C LEU A 110 4.81 9.66 -4.38
N TRP A 111 5.67 8.72 -4.04
CA TRP A 111 5.39 7.64 -3.08
C TRP A 111 6.13 7.87 -1.77
N THR A 112 5.42 7.76 -0.65
CA THR A 112 6.04 7.75 0.68
C THR A 112 6.09 6.31 1.17
N LEU A 113 7.30 5.76 1.29
CA LEU A 113 7.55 4.41 1.76
C LEU A 113 7.75 4.43 3.27
N GLY A 114 6.63 4.50 4.00
CA GLY A 114 6.62 4.41 5.45
C GLY A 114 6.96 3.01 5.98
N MET A 115 7.28 2.96 7.27
CA MET A 115 7.50 1.71 8.00
C MET A 115 6.40 1.52 9.04
N TYR A 116 5.62 0.45 8.88
CA TYR A 116 4.72 0.03 9.96
C TYR A 116 5.57 -0.61 11.07
N ASN A 117 5.64 0.04 12.23
CA ASN A 117 6.33 -0.41 13.43
C ASN A 117 5.43 -1.26 14.34
#